data_AF-A0A849Q0M6-F1
#
_entry.id   AF-A0A849Q0M6-F1
#
_cell.length_a   1.000
_cell.length_b   1.000
_cell.length_c   1.000
_cell.angle_alpha   90.00
_cell.angle_beta   90.00
_cell.angle_gamma   90.00
#
_symmetry.space_group_name_H-M   'P 1'
#
loop_
_entity.id
_entity.type
_entity.pdbx_description
1 polymer ?
#
loop_
_entity_poly.entity_id
_entity_poly.type
_entity_poly.pdbx_seq_one_letter_code
_entity_poly.pdbx_strand_id
1 'polypeptide(L)' 'MEDMTLLYLQPVENSDSALAFSINVSADGKIDRSSLFRIDKMQDML' A
#
# COMPACT_ATOMS: atom_id res chain seq x y z
N MET A 1 -17.08 2.02 11.58
CA MET A 1 -16.15 2.45 10.53
C MET A 1 -14.78 1.99 10.98
N GLU A 2 -14.12 1.13 10.20
CA GLU A 2 -12.75 0.70 10.50
C GLU A 2 -11.79 1.74 9.92
N ASP A 3 -10.90 2.29 10.75
CA ASP A 3 -9.89 3.25 10.32
C ASP A 3 -8.74 2.50 9.63
N MET A 4 -8.82 2.40 8.30
CA MET A 4 -7.79 1.76 7.47
C MET A 4 -6.80 2.81 6.98
N THR A 5 -5.51 2.64 7.32
CA THR A 5 -4.43 3.49 6.81
C THR A 5 -3.68 2.77 5.70
N LEU A 6 -3.58 3.38 4.52
CA LEU A 6 -2.76 2.90 3.41
C LEU A 6 -1.38 3.54 3.48
N LEU A 7 -0.34 2.72 3.58
CA LEU A 7 1.03 3.15 3.36
C LEU A 7 1.46 2.74 1.95
N TYR A 8 1.72 3.74 1.13
CA TYR A 8 2.28 3.57 -0.20
C TYR A 8 3.79 3.83 -0.14
N LEU A 9 4.62 2.86 -0.53
CA LEU A 9 6.03 3.13 -0.80
C LEU A 9 6.18 3.44 -2.27
N GLN A 10 6.48 4.72 -2.55
CA GLN A 10 6.85 5.13 -3.89
C GLN A 10 8.20 4.46 -4.24
N PRO A 11 8.23 3.61 -5.27
CA PRO A 11 9.46 3.00 -5.69
C PRO A 11 10.35 4.05 -6.40
N VAL A 12 11.66 3.86 -6.28
CA VAL A 12 12.70 4.70 -6.90
C VAL A 12 12.42 4.88 -8.40
N GLU A 13 12.75 6.04 -8.97
CA GLU A 13 12.27 6.62 -10.25
C GLU A 13 12.22 5.72 -11.51
N ASN A 14 12.72 4.49 -11.50
CA ASN A 14 12.71 3.55 -12.64
C ASN A 14 12.05 2.18 -12.35
N SER A 15 11.17 2.08 -11.36
CA SER A 15 10.43 0.84 -11.13
C SER A 15 9.08 0.83 -11.84
N ASP A 16 8.85 -0.23 -12.62
CA ASP A 16 7.58 -0.60 -13.26
C ASP A 16 6.52 -1.09 -12.26
N SER A 17 6.88 -1.25 -10.98
CA SER A 17 5.95 -1.68 -9.93
C SER A 17 6.21 -0.97 -8.61
N ALA A 18 5.15 -0.73 -7.86
CA ALA A 18 5.16 -0.20 -6.51
C ALA A 18 4.62 -1.24 -5.53
N LEU A 19 5.12 -1.19 -4.30
CA LEU A 19 4.58 -1.96 -3.18
C LEU A 19 3.77 -1.02 -2.31
N ALA A 20 2.54 -1.42 -2.02
CA ALA A 20 1.69 -0.76 -1.04
C ALA A 20 1.31 -1.77 0.04
N PHE A 21 1.02 -1.28 1.25
CA PHE A 21 0.42 -2.10 2.28
C PHE A 21 -0.66 -1.32 3.02
N SER A 22 -1.75 -2.02 3.37
CA SER A 22 -2.75 -1.49 4.30
C SER A 22 -2.44 -1.98 5.71
N ILE A 23 -2.62 -1.09 6.69
CA ILE A 23 -2.55 -1.43 8.11
C ILE A 23 -3.88 -0.98 8.74
N ASN A 24 -4.55 -1.91 9.41
CA ASN A 24 -5.66 -1.60 10.29
C ASN A 24 -5.14 -1.45 11.71
N VAL A 25 -5.36 -0.27 12.30
CA VAL A 25 -5.04 0.02 13.69
C VAL A 25 -6.33 0.06 14.49
N SER A 26 -6.45 -0.80 15.48
CA SER A 26 -7.60 -0.85 16.39
C SER A 26 -7.59 0.35 17.35
N ALA A 27 -8.74 0.63 17.97
CA ALA A 27 -8.87 1.74 18.92
C ALA A 27 -7.96 1.59 20.16
N ASP A 28 -7.48 0.38 20.49
CA ASP A 28 -6.49 0.13 21.55
C ASP A 28 -5.03 0.22 21.05
N GLY A 29 -4.81 0.68 19.81
CA GLY A 29 -3.50 0.92 19.22
C GLY A 29 -2.80 -0.33 18.68
N LYS A 30 -3.47 -1.48 18.59
CA LYS A 30 -2.90 -2.71 18.03
C LYS A 30 -3.07 -2.75 16.52
N ILE A 31 -2.16 -3.48 15.87
CA ILE A 31 -2.28 -3.81 14.45
C ILE A 31 -3.03 -5.13 14.36
N ASP A 32 -4.25 -5.11 13.82
CA ASP A 32 -5.08 -6.31 13.70
C ASP A 32 -4.78 -7.08 12.42
N ARG A 33 -4.59 -6.37 11.30
CA ARG A 33 -4.36 -6.97 9.98
C ARG A 33 -3.50 -6.08 9.10
N SER A 34 -2.62 -6.72 8.33
CA SER A 34 -1.88 -6.09 7.24
C SER A 34 -2.06 -6.87 5.93
N SER A 35 -2.20 -6.14 4.82
CA SER A 35 -2.29 -6.72 3.48
C SER A 35 -1.24 -6.06 2.60
N LEU A 36 -0.45 -6.88 1.89
CA LEU A 36 0.53 -6.41 0.91
C LEU A 36 -0.13 -6.37 -0.47
N PHE A 37 0.00 -5.25 -1.15
CA PHE A 37 -0.46 -5.03 -2.51
C PHE A 37 0.73 -4.73 -3.41
N ARG A 38 0.76 -5.40 -4.56
CA ARG A 38 1.63 -5.04 -5.66
C ARG A 38 0.83 -4.20 -6.65
N ILE A 39 1.35 -3.03 -6.97
CA ILE A 39 0.76 -2.10 -7.92
C ILE A 39 1.70 -2.03 -9.12
N ASP A 40 1.35 -2.69 -10.21
CA ASP A 40 2.10 -2.57 -11.45
C ASP A 40 1.74 -1.24 -12.12
N LYS A 41 2.74 -0.44 -12.48
CA LYS A 41 2.53 0.77 -13.27
C LYS A 41 2.23 0.32 -14.69
N MET A 42 1.01 0.54 -15.16
CA MET A 42 0.72 0.40 -16.59
C MET A 42 1.42 1.55 -17.31
N GLN A 43 2.51 1.23 -18.00
CA GLN A 43 3.14 2.13 -18.94
C GLN A 43 2.23 2.17 -20.18
N ASP A 44 1.41 3.21 -20.30
CA ASP A 44 0.64 3.44 -21.53
C ASP A 44 1.64 3.55 -22.69
N MET A 45 1.60 2.59 -23.61
CA MET A 45 2.33 2.65 -24.87
C MET A 45 1.66 3.71 -25.74
N LEU A 46 2.25 4.91 -25.80
CA LEU A 46 1.96 5.96 -26.79
C LEU A 46 3.15 6.13 -27.72
#